data_AF-X1TD63-F1
#
_entry.id   AF-X1TD63-F1
#
_cell.length_a   1.000
_cell.length_b   1.000
_cell.length_c   1.000
_cell.angle_alpha   90.00
_cell.angle_beta   90.00
_cell.angle_gamma   90.00
#
_symmetry.space_group_name_H-M   'P 1'
#
loop_
_entity.id
_entity.type
_entity.pdbx_description
1 polymer ?
#
loop_
_entity_poly.entity_id
_entity_poly.type
_entity_poly.pdbx_seq_one_letter_code
_entity_poly.pdbx_strand_id
1 'polypeptide(L)' 'MSKLGHLISVAKGELPADLILANARVVNVFTGEIEPGNVAICGDRIAGVGDYHQAKQVLDLRGKYL' A
#
# COMPACT_ATOMS: atom_id res chain seq x y z
N MET A 1 -11.75 3.36 -17.26
CA MET A 1 -12.04 2.58 -16.03
C MET A 1 -12.73 3.49 -15.02
N SER A 2 -13.65 2.97 -14.21
CA SER A 2 -14.18 3.72 -13.06
C SER A 2 -13.11 3.86 -11.98
N LYS A 3 -13.26 4.83 -11.08
CA LYS A 3 -12.34 5.03 -9.95
C LYS A 3 -12.20 3.76 -9.09
N LEU A 4 -13.31 3.05 -8.88
CA LEU A 4 -13.32 1.78 -8.14
C LEU A 4 -12.64 0.64 -8.93
N GLY A 5 -12.86 0.54 -10.24
CA GLY A 5 -12.21 -0.47 -11.07
C GLY A 5 -10.69 -0.30 -11.08
N HIS A 6 -10.21 0.94 -11.14
CA HIS A 6 -8.77 1.22 -11.05
C HIS A 6 -8.19 0.80 -9.69
N LEU A 7 -8.86 1.15 -8.59
CA LEU A 7 -8.46 0.74 -7.23
C LEU A 7 -8.35 -0.78 -7.10
N ILE A 8 -9.34 -1.52 -7.61
CA ILE A 8 -9.37 -2.99 -7.53
C ILE A 8 -8.22 -3.59 -8.33
N SER A 9 -7.93 -3.10 -9.54
CA SER A 9 -6.80 -3.61 -10.33
C SER A 9 -5.44 -3.33 -9.66
N VAL A 10 -5.28 -2.19 -8.99
CA VAL A 10 -4.07 -1.92 -8.18
C VAL A 10 -4.01 -2.85 -6.97
N ALA A 11 -5.11 -3.04 -6.24
CA ALA A 11 -5.17 -3.93 -5.07
C ALA A 11 -4.89 -5.41 -5.43
N LYS A 12 -5.21 -5.83 -6.66
CA LYS A 12 -4.86 -7.16 -7.17
C LYS A 12 -3.41 -7.28 -7.65
N GLY A 13 -2.68 -6.17 -7.74
CA GLY A 13 -1.34 -6.13 -8.34
C GLY A 13 -1.34 -6.23 -9.87
N GLU A 14 -2.49 -6.08 -10.53
CA GLU A 14 -2.60 -6.06 -12.00
C GLU A 14 -2.07 -4.74 -12.58
N LEU A 15 -2.16 -3.65 -11.81
CA LEU A 15 -1.66 -2.33 -12.16
C LEU A 15 -0.75 -1.78 -11.05
N PRO A 16 0.26 -0.96 -11.40
CA PRO A 16 1.11 -0.32 -10.40
C PRO A 16 0.32 0.69 -9.57
N ALA A 17 0.65 0.79 -8.28
CA ALA A 17 0.13 1.83 -7.40
C ALA A 17 0.70 3.21 -7.76
N ASP A 18 0.06 4.28 -7.27
CA ASP A 18 0.62 5.63 -7.42
C ASP A 18 1.83 5.83 -6.49
N LEU A 19 1.71 5.34 -5.26
CA LEU A 19 2.76 5.37 -4.25
C LEU A 19 2.77 4.06 -3.47
N ILE A 20 3.96 3.51 -3.25
CA ILE A 20 4.19 2.51 -2.21
C ILE A 20 4.99 3.16 -1.08
N LEU A 21 4.46 3.03 0.14
CA LEU A 21 5.21 3.23 1.37
C LEU A 21 5.87 1.89 1.73
N ALA A 22 7.16 1.75 1.44
CA ALA A 22 7.88 0.49 1.56
C ALA A 22 8.50 0.29 2.95
N ASN A 23 8.67 -0.97 3.35
CA ASN A 23 9.34 -1.38 4.59
C ASN A 23 8.75 -0.70 5.83
N ALA A 24 7.42 -0.63 5.90
CA ALA A 24 6.73 -0.03 7.03
C ALA A 24 6.55 -1.04 8.17
N ARG A 25 6.40 -0.51 9.37
CA ARG A 25 5.82 -1.22 10.51
C ARG A 25 4.41 -0.70 10.72
N VAL A 26 3.45 -1.32 10.04
CA VAL A 26 2.05 -0.88 10.01
C VAL A 26 1.39 -1.19 11.34
N VAL A 27 0.88 -0.16 12.02
CA VAL A 27 0.15 -0.30 13.27
C VAL A 27 -1.29 -0.66 12.95
N ASN A 28 -1.64 -1.93 13.09
CA ASN A 28 -3.02 -2.36 12.94
C ASN A 28 -3.80 -1.96 14.20
N VAL A 29 -4.47 -0.82 14.15
CA VAL A 29 -5.25 -0.29 15.29
C VAL A 29 -6.50 -1.10 15.61
N PHE A 30 -6.90 -2.03 14.75
CA PHE A 30 -8.01 -2.94 15.01
C PHE A 30 -7.58 -4.13 15.87
N THR A 31 -6.42 -4.73 15.57
CA THR A 31 -5.90 -5.90 16.32
C THR A 31 -4.93 -5.51 17.43
N GLY A 32 -4.31 -4.32 17.36
CA GLY A 32 -3.23 -3.88 18.24
C GLY A 32 -1.84 -4.41 17.84
N GLU A 33 -1.73 -5.09 16.69
CA GLU A 33 -0.48 -5.70 16.23
C GLU A 33 0.33 -4.76 15.33
N ILE A 34 1.62 -5.06 15.19
CA ILE A 34 2.53 -4.35 14.29
C ILE A 34 2.87 -5.28 13.13
N GLU A 35 2.34 -4.99 11.97
CA GLU A 35 2.49 -5.79 10.76
C GLU A 35 3.61 -5.21 9.89
N PRO A 36 4.70 -5.96 9.61
CA PRO A 36 5.69 -5.52 8.65
C PRO A 36 5.11 -5.62 7.23
N GLY A 37 5.25 -4.58 6.42
CA GLY A 37 4.79 -4.65 5.04
C GLY A 37 4.86 -3.33 4.29
N ASN A 38 4.40 -3.38 3.04
CA ASN A 38 4.27 -2.21 2.19
C ASN A 38 2.81 -1.76 2.15
N VAL A 39 2.59 -0.45 2.04
CA VAL A 39 1.24 0.11 1.86
C VAL A 39 1.14 0.74 0.49
N ALA A 40 0.24 0.21 -0.33
CA ALA A 40 -0.03 0.69 -1.69
C ALA A 40 -1.15 1.74 -1.67
N ILE A 41 -0.91 2.89 -2.29
CA ILE A 41 -1.85 4.01 -2.42
C ILE A 41 -2.23 4.19 -3.89
N CYS A 42 -3.53 4.30 -4.15
CA CYS A 42 -4.13 4.58 -5.45
C CYS A 42 -5.02 5.83 -5.30
N GLY A 43 -4.56 6.96 -5.85
CA GLY A 43 -5.18 8.26 -5.70
C GLY A 43 -5.31 8.67 -4.24
N ASP A 44 -6.56 8.77 -3.78
CA ASP A 44 -6.94 9.16 -2.41
C ASP A 44 -7.25 7.97 -1.50
N ARG A 45 -6.92 6.74 -1.89
CA ARG A 45 -7.27 5.51 -1.17
C ARG A 45 -6.09 4.58 -1.01
N ILE A 46 -6.10 3.83 0.09
CA ILE A 46 -5.22 2.67 0.28
C ILE A 46 -5.78 1.53 -0.57
N ALA A 47 -4.95 1.00 -1.46
CA ALA A 47 -5.28 -0.17 -2.28
C ALA A 47 -5.06 -1.47 -1.49
N GLY A 48 -4.04 -1.51 -0.62
CA GLY A 48 -3.81 -2.63 0.28
C GLY A 48 -2.55 -2.47 1.13
N VAL A 49 -2.42 -3.38 2.10
CA VAL A 49 -1.24 -3.58 2.95
C VAL A 49 -0.72 -4.98 2.64
N GLY A 50 0.58 -5.14 2.43
CA GLY A 50 1.19 -6.43 2.12
C GLY A 50 2.40 -6.32 1.19
N ASP A 51 2.60 -7.31 0.34
CA ASP A 51 3.81 -7.48 -0.48
C ASP A 51 3.72 -6.75 -1.84
N TYR A 52 3.44 -5.45 -1.80
CA TYR A 52 3.36 -4.62 -3.00
C TYR A 52 4.73 -4.10 -3.41
N HIS A 53 5.11 -4.24 -4.69
CA HIS A 53 6.41 -3.77 -5.21
C HIS A 53 6.32 -2.86 -6.44
N GLN A 54 5.18 -2.81 -7.12
CA GLN A 54 5.00 -2.02 -8.34
C GLN A 54 4.28 -0.71 -8.04
N ALA A 55 4.98 0.41 -8.23
CA ALA A 55 4.37 1.74 -8.13
C ALA A 55 5.09 2.76 -9.00
N LYS A 56 4.40 3.88 -9.26
CA LYS A 56 4.99 5.05 -9.92
C LYS A 56 6.04 5.71 -9.03
N GLN A 57 5.82 5.69 -7.71
CA GLN A 57 6.76 6.19 -6.71
C GLN A 57 6.87 5.22 -5.55
N VAL A 58 8.07 5.07 -5.01
CA VAL A 58 8.34 4.27 -3.82
C VAL A 58 9.03 5.15 -2.80
N LEU A 59 8.43 5.25 -1.62
CA LEU A 59 9.02 5.90 -0.46
C LEU A 59 9.39 4.83 0.57
N ASP A 60 10.69 4.58 0.73
CA ASP A 60 11.19 3.66 1.75
C ASP A 60 11.12 4.30 3.14
N LEU A 61 10.30 3.71 4.01
CA LEU A 61 10.12 4.14 5.39
C LEU A 61 11.20 3.60 6.33
N ARG A 62 12.07 2.68 5.87
CA ARG A 62 13.20 2.15 6.65
C ARG A 62 12.79 1.60 8.02
N GLY A 63 11.68 0.88 8.09
CA GLY A 63 11.15 0.30 9.31
C GLY A 63 10.47 1.30 10.26
N LYS A 64 10.19 2.53 9.82
CA LYS A 64 9.37 3.48 10.59
C LYS A 64 7.93 2.98 10.73
N TYR A 65 7.27 3.45 11.77
CA TYR A 65 5.86 3.18 12.01
C TYR A 65 4.98 3.94 11.03
N LEU A 66 3.93 3.27 10.58
CA LEU A 66 2.88 3.80 9.74
C LEU A 66 1.51 3.46 10.35
#